data_AF-A0A0G0XGJ3-F1
#
_entry.id   AF-A0A0G0XGJ3-F1
#
_cell.length_a   1.000
_cell.length_b   1.000
_cell.length_c   1.000
_cell.angle_alpha   90.00
_cell.angle_beta   90.00
_cell.angle_gamma   90.00
#
_symmetry.space_group_name_H-M   'P 1'
#
loop_
_entity.id
_entity.type
_entity.pdbx_description
1 polymer ?
#
loop_
_entity_poly.entity_id
_entity_poly.type
_entity_poly.pdbx_seq_one_letter_code
_entity_poly.pdbx_strand_id
1 'polypeptide(L)'
;MEQKIVRMVKISDSDSEFLTRLEGIGFGFGLEEEIEQGYVLVETILPEGWTWYESEHPYLRDPRGNIRSFCDWYQGGYCHWFHRCLSLQSNGERTPGREDKQDDFMFWIEVLKKGRLVHKTRSVRTSYHDRGKRMEDLRPLYAEAEGWMDEHYPNWHNVFAYWDE
;
A
#
# COMPACT_ATOMS: atom_id res chain seq x y z
N MET A 1 -9.35 -6.50 -26.12
CA MET A 1 -9.29 -5.47 -25.07
C MET A 1 -7.89 -4.88 -25.09
N GLU A 2 -7.75 -3.57 -24.98
CA GLU A 2 -6.45 -2.90 -24.93
C GLU A 2 -5.77 -3.22 -23.59
N GLN A 3 -4.55 -3.74 -23.62
CA GLN A 3 -3.78 -4.02 -22.40
C GLN A 3 -3.40 -2.68 -21.75
N LYS A 4 -3.80 -2.48 -20.49
CA LYS A 4 -3.53 -1.24 -19.76
C LYS A 4 -2.09 -1.23 -19.26
N ILE A 5 -1.31 -0.27 -19.74
CA ILE A 5 0.03 0.04 -19.21
C ILE A 5 -0.13 1.06 -18.08
N VAL A 6 0.48 0.79 -16.94
CA VAL A 6 0.55 1.69 -15.79
C VAL A 6 2.00 1.95 -15.42
N ARG A 7 2.30 3.10 -14.79
CA ARG A 7 3.66 3.41 -14.33
C ARG A 7 3.73 3.20 -12.83
N MET A 8 4.61 2.31 -12.40
CA MET A 8 4.76 1.93 -10.98
C MET A 8 6.21 2.11 -10.54
N VAL A 9 6.47 2.43 -9.28
CA VAL A 9 7.83 2.51 -8.74
C VAL A 9 8.31 1.16 -8.27
N LYS A 10 9.35 0.67 -8.96
CA LYS A 10 10.21 -0.42 -8.54
C LYS A 10 10.99 0.03 -7.31
N ILE A 11 10.79 -0.67 -6.20
CA ILE A 11 11.68 -0.52 -5.04
C ILE A 11 13.00 -1.16 -5.44
N SER A 12 14.11 -0.44 -5.24
CA SER A 12 15.47 -0.80 -5.67
C SER A 12 15.94 -2.19 -5.21
N ASP A 13 15.29 -2.76 -4.20
CA ASP A 13 15.61 -4.07 -3.61
C ASP A 13 14.58 -5.16 -3.96
N SER A 14 13.75 -4.95 -4.99
CA SER A 14 12.86 -6.01 -5.48
C SER A 14 13.69 -7.18 -5.99
N ASP A 15 13.76 -8.22 -5.17
CA ASP A 15 14.45 -9.48 -5.46
C ASP A 15 14.04 -9.98 -6.86
N SER A 16 15.01 -10.42 -7.66
CA SER A 16 14.78 -11.03 -8.97
C SER A 16 13.69 -12.10 -8.94
N GLU A 17 13.57 -12.84 -7.83
CA GLU A 17 12.53 -13.83 -7.61
C GLU A 17 11.12 -13.21 -7.57
N PHE A 18 10.97 -12.04 -6.98
CA PHE A 18 9.69 -11.34 -6.88
C PHE A 18 9.16 -10.93 -8.26
N LEU A 19 10.03 -10.34 -9.09
CA LEU A 19 9.68 -9.94 -10.45
C LEU A 19 9.31 -11.16 -11.31
N THR A 20 10.10 -12.23 -11.26
CA THR A 20 9.80 -13.48 -11.98
C THR A 20 8.44 -14.07 -11.58
N ARG A 21 8.06 -13.98 -10.29
CA ARG A 21 6.75 -14.46 -9.84
C ARG A 21 5.60 -13.57 -10.32
N LEU A 22 5.80 -12.24 -10.41
CA LEU A 22 4.82 -11.33 -11.02
C LEU A 22 4.67 -11.57 -12.53
N GLU A 23 5.77 -11.85 -13.24
CA GLU A 23 5.71 -12.26 -14.64
C GLU A 23 4.94 -13.58 -14.80
N GLY A 24 5.16 -14.54 -13.89
CA GLY A 24 4.46 -15.83 -13.87
C GLY A 24 2.93 -15.73 -13.74
N ILE A 25 2.41 -14.62 -13.22
CA ILE A 25 0.97 -14.35 -13.13
C ILE A 25 0.48 -13.30 -14.15
N GLY A 26 1.33 -12.97 -15.14
CA GLY A 26 0.97 -12.20 -16.33
C GLY A 26 1.27 -10.71 -16.28
N PHE A 27 2.05 -10.22 -15.31
CA PHE A 27 2.59 -8.86 -15.38
C PHE A 27 3.69 -8.79 -16.42
N GLY A 28 3.75 -7.68 -17.16
CA GLY A 28 4.89 -7.36 -18.02
C GLY A 28 5.62 -6.13 -17.49
N PHE A 29 6.95 -6.13 -17.56
CA PHE A 29 7.77 -4.99 -17.16
C PHE A 29 8.48 -4.41 -18.38
N GLY A 30 8.34 -3.10 -18.56
CA GLY A 30 8.83 -2.35 -19.71
C GLY A 30 9.97 -1.40 -19.31
N LEU A 31 9.93 -0.19 -19.86
CA LEU A 31 10.98 0.80 -19.67
C LEU A 31 11.12 1.20 -18.20
N GLU A 32 12.36 1.28 -17.75
CA GLU A 32 12.76 1.80 -16.45
C GLU A 32 13.24 3.25 -16.60
N GLU A 33 12.71 4.15 -15.76
CA GLU A 33 13.12 5.56 -15.66
C GLU A 33 13.51 5.84 -14.20
N GLU A 34 14.78 6.16 -13.97
CA GLU A 34 15.21 6.65 -12.67
C GLU A 34 14.60 8.02 -12.40
N ILE A 35 13.98 8.16 -11.24
CA ILE A 35 13.37 9.40 -10.75
C ILE A 35 14.10 9.86 -9.48
N GLU A 36 13.52 10.79 -8.73
CA GLU A 36 14.15 11.36 -7.55
C GLU A 36 14.50 10.29 -6.48
N GLN A 37 15.59 10.51 -5.74
CA GLN A 37 15.93 9.74 -4.52
C GLN A 37 16.17 8.24 -4.72
N GLY A 38 16.62 7.82 -5.92
CA GLY A 38 16.95 6.41 -6.21
C GLY A 38 15.74 5.51 -6.45
N TYR A 39 14.56 6.11 -6.65
CA TYR A 39 13.38 5.39 -7.08
C TYR A 39 13.42 5.16 -8.60
N VAL A 40 12.89 4.02 -9.06
CA VAL A 40 12.82 3.69 -10.48
C VAL A 40 11.37 3.50 -10.87
N LEU A 41 10.87 4.28 -11.81
CA LEU A 41 9.60 4.03 -12.46
C LEU A 41 9.74 2.93 -13.51
N VAL A 42 8.87 1.93 -13.46
CA VAL A 42 8.77 0.86 -14.44
C VAL A 42 7.39 0.89 -15.11
N GLU A 43 7.38 0.87 -16.43
CA GLU A 43 6.15 0.58 -17.17
C GLU A 43 5.70 -0.84 -16.86
N THR A 44 4.47 -0.98 -16.41
CA THR A 44 3.89 -2.25 -15.98
C THR A 44 2.66 -2.54 -16.81
N ILE A 45 2.71 -3.63 -17.55
CA ILE A 45 1.56 -4.21 -18.25
C ILE A 45 0.81 -5.06 -17.23
N LEU A 46 -0.48 -4.76 -17.05
CA LEU A 46 -1.32 -5.54 -16.15
C LEU A 46 -1.77 -6.86 -16.82
N PRO A 47 -1.93 -7.96 -16.04
CA PRO A 47 -2.50 -9.18 -16.56
C PRO A 47 -3.95 -8.97 -17.06
N GLU A 48 -4.43 -9.87 -17.91
CA GLU A 48 -5.79 -9.76 -18.45
C GLU A 48 -6.86 -9.69 -17.35
N GLY A 49 -7.80 -8.74 -17.51
CA GLY A 49 -8.91 -8.51 -16.59
C GLY A 49 -8.56 -7.74 -15.32
N TRP A 50 -7.27 -7.44 -15.08
CA TRP A 50 -6.87 -6.57 -13.98
C TRP A 50 -7.17 -5.11 -14.29
N THR A 51 -7.50 -4.35 -13.25
CA THR A 51 -7.85 -2.94 -13.39
C THR A 51 -7.11 -2.09 -12.37
N TRP A 52 -6.51 -1.01 -12.86
CA TRP A 52 -5.94 0.07 -12.05
C TRP A 52 -6.94 1.20 -11.87
N TYR A 53 -7.18 1.58 -10.62
CA TYR A 53 -8.05 2.69 -10.24
C TYR A 53 -7.22 3.87 -9.77
N GLU A 54 -7.27 4.95 -10.54
CA GLU A 54 -6.70 6.24 -10.18
C GLU A 54 -7.67 6.91 -9.19
N SER A 55 -7.29 6.98 -7.93
CA SER A 55 -8.01 7.72 -6.89
C SER A 55 -6.99 8.43 -5.98
N GLU A 56 -7.44 9.13 -4.96
CA GLU A 56 -6.55 9.71 -3.94
C GLU A 56 -5.62 8.66 -3.32
N HIS A 57 -6.09 7.42 -3.23
CA HIS A 57 -5.30 6.24 -2.87
C HIS A 57 -5.41 5.19 -3.97
N PRO A 58 -4.56 5.25 -5.03
CA PRO A 58 -4.68 4.32 -6.14
C PRO A 58 -4.59 2.86 -5.71
N TYR A 59 -5.28 1.96 -6.43
CA TYR A 59 -5.28 0.54 -6.08
C TYR A 59 -5.46 -0.38 -7.31
N LEU A 60 -4.98 -1.62 -7.18
CA LEU A 60 -5.18 -2.68 -8.16
C LEU A 60 -6.35 -3.59 -7.77
N ARG A 61 -7.18 -3.94 -8.75
CA ARG A 61 -8.15 -5.04 -8.64
C ARG A 61 -7.84 -6.17 -9.61
N ASP A 62 -8.02 -7.39 -9.13
CA ASP A 62 -7.98 -8.60 -9.95
C ASP A 62 -9.28 -8.76 -10.77
N PRO A 63 -9.35 -9.73 -11.70
CA PRO A 63 -10.55 -10.00 -12.51
C PRO A 63 -11.77 -10.45 -11.70
N ARG A 64 -11.58 -10.85 -10.44
CA ARG A 64 -12.64 -11.22 -9.50
C ARG A 64 -13.14 -10.01 -8.70
N GLY A 65 -12.57 -8.82 -8.93
CA GLY A 65 -12.92 -7.58 -8.26
C GLY A 65 -12.27 -7.39 -6.88
N ASN A 66 -11.34 -8.25 -6.48
CA ASN A 66 -10.65 -8.14 -5.19
C ASN A 66 -9.58 -7.06 -5.27
N ILE A 67 -9.48 -6.21 -4.26
CA ILE A 67 -8.36 -5.28 -4.14
C ILE A 67 -7.11 -6.07 -3.73
N ARG A 68 -6.03 -5.94 -4.52
CA ARG A 68 -4.77 -6.70 -4.35
C ARG A 68 -3.58 -5.84 -3.89
N SER A 69 -3.67 -4.52 -4.03
CA SER A 69 -2.71 -3.59 -3.44
C SER A 69 -3.38 -2.24 -3.17
N PHE A 70 -2.98 -1.58 -2.10
CA PHE A 70 -3.30 -0.18 -1.81
C PHE A 70 -2.02 0.65 -1.95
N CYS A 71 -2.10 1.80 -2.62
CA CYS A 71 -0.98 2.73 -2.70
C CYS A 71 -0.99 3.63 -1.47
N ASP A 72 0.11 3.58 -0.70
CA ASP A 72 0.34 4.54 0.36
C ASP A 72 0.86 5.85 -0.28
N TRP A 73 -0.01 6.85 -0.35
CA TRP A 73 0.29 8.13 -0.98
C TRP A 73 0.94 9.06 0.05
N TYR A 74 2.24 8.88 0.29
CA TYR A 74 2.97 9.75 1.23
C TYR A 74 4.32 10.29 0.78
N GLN A 75 4.68 10.15 -0.49
CA GLN A 75 5.76 10.91 -1.11
C GLN A 75 5.34 11.23 -2.54
N GLY A 76 5.22 12.51 -2.88
CA GLY A 76 4.59 12.99 -4.10
C GLY A 76 5.01 12.20 -5.36
N GLY A 77 4.03 11.56 -6.00
CA GLY A 77 4.09 11.20 -7.41
C GLY A 77 4.10 9.72 -7.78
N TYR A 78 4.27 8.76 -6.85
CA TYR A 78 4.74 7.43 -7.28
C TYR A 78 4.18 6.21 -6.52
N CYS A 79 3.83 5.14 -7.26
CA CYS A 79 3.21 3.92 -6.73
C CYS A 79 4.27 2.92 -6.24
N HIS A 80 4.40 2.72 -4.93
CA HIS A 80 5.27 1.66 -4.41
C HIS A 80 4.52 0.32 -4.38
N TRP A 81 5.14 -0.74 -4.91
CA TRP A 81 4.67 -2.11 -4.76
C TRP A 81 4.80 -2.56 -3.31
N PHE A 82 3.85 -2.21 -2.45
CA PHE A 82 3.77 -2.87 -1.15
C PHE A 82 2.41 -3.50 -0.99
N HIS A 83 2.45 -4.82 -0.97
CA HIS A 83 1.42 -5.68 -0.47
C HIS A 83 1.26 -5.43 1.02
N ARG A 84 0.48 -4.41 1.36
CA ARG A 84 0.08 -4.18 2.74
C ARG A 84 -1.41 -4.39 2.80
N CYS A 85 -1.77 -5.56 3.33
CA CYS A 85 -3.06 -5.74 3.98
C CYS A 85 -3.25 -4.71 5.10
N LEU A 86 -2.18 -4.02 5.52
CA LEU A 86 -2.14 -2.94 6.50
C LEU A 86 -2.35 -1.57 5.81
N SER A 87 -3.46 -0.92 6.10
CA SER A 87 -3.77 0.43 5.65
C SER A 87 -3.70 1.39 6.83
N LEU A 88 -2.82 2.39 6.76
CA LEU A 88 -2.79 3.48 7.73
C LEU A 88 -3.96 4.42 7.46
N GLN A 89 -4.75 4.68 8.50
CA GLN A 89 -5.90 5.55 8.44
C GLN A 89 -5.75 6.71 9.42
N SER A 90 -6.40 7.83 9.13
CA SER A 90 -6.45 8.98 10.03
C SER A 90 -7.82 9.63 10.07
N ASN A 91 -8.15 10.30 11.17
CA ASN A 91 -9.43 11.01 11.35
C ASN A 91 -9.46 12.39 10.68
N GLY A 92 -8.77 12.58 9.55
CA GLY A 92 -8.48 13.87 8.92
C GLY A 92 -9.65 14.74 8.43
N GLU A 93 -10.83 14.67 9.06
CA GLU A 93 -11.83 15.72 8.94
C GLU A 93 -11.26 17.01 9.52
N ARG A 94 -10.88 17.94 8.63
CA ARG A 94 -10.65 19.34 9.00
C ARG A 94 -11.87 19.83 9.76
N THR A 95 -11.78 19.93 11.08
CA THR A 95 -12.88 20.48 11.88
C THR A 95 -13.10 21.93 11.44
N PRO A 96 -14.26 22.29 10.85
CA PRO A 96 -14.48 23.65 10.39
C PRO A 96 -14.45 24.62 11.57
N GLY A 97 -13.61 25.66 11.51
CA GLY A 97 -13.55 26.72 12.52
C GLY A 97 -12.45 26.63 13.58
N ARG A 98 -11.48 25.71 13.46
CA ARG A 98 -10.21 25.77 14.22
C ARG A 98 -9.07 26.25 13.33
N GLU A 99 -8.72 27.52 13.45
CA GLU A 99 -7.55 28.14 12.77
C GLU A 99 -6.23 27.90 13.52
N ASP A 100 -6.31 27.28 14.71
CA ASP A 100 -5.21 26.97 15.60
C ASP A 100 -4.85 25.48 15.56
N LYS A 101 -3.94 25.13 14.65
CA LYS A 101 -3.03 23.97 14.73
C LYS A 101 -3.69 22.58 14.71
N GLN A 102 -3.93 22.09 13.48
CA GLN A 102 -4.16 20.66 13.17
C GLN A 102 -2.87 19.84 13.30
N ASP A 103 -2.19 19.90 14.45
CA ASP A 103 -0.91 19.21 14.64
C ASP A 103 -1.07 17.83 15.28
N ASP A 104 -2.28 17.38 15.63
CA ASP A 104 -2.54 16.09 16.27
C ASP A 104 -3.65 15.32 15.52
N PHE A 105 -3.27 14.26 14.82
CA PHE A 105 -4.19 13.36 14.13
C PHE A 105 -4.32 12.06 14.92
N MET A 106 -5.52 11.48 14.90
CA MET A 106 -5.72 10.11 15.37
C MET A 106 -5.43 9.17 14.22
N PHE A 107 -4.47 8.27 14.40
CA PHE A 107 -4.12 7.24 13.43
C PHE A 107 -4.48 5.85 13.93
N TRP A 108 -4.82 4.94 13.02
CA TRP A 108 -4.99 3.51 13.28
C TRP A 108 -4.54 2.71 12.06
N ILE A 109 -4.28 1.41 12.24
CA ILE A 109 -3.99 0.47 11.16
C ILE A 109 -5.21 -0.41 10.93
N GLU A 110 -5.67 -0.46 9.69
CA GLU A 110 -6.69 -1.40 9.23
C GLU A 110 -6.03 -2.58 8.55
N VAL A 111 -6.43 -3.79 8.93
CA VAL A 111 -6.08 -5.02 8.23
C VAL A 111 -7.22 -5.38 7.29
N LEU A 112 -6.91 -5.51 6.01
CA LEU A 112 -7.86 -5.75 4.95
C LEU A 112 -7.66 -7.16 4.35
N LYS A 113 -8.75 -7.90 4.13
CA LYS A 113 -8.81 -9.12 3.30
C LYS A 113 -9.60 -8.85 2.02
N LYS A 114 -8.94 -8.90 0.86
CA LYS A 114 -9.52 -8.59 -0.47
C LYS A 114 -10.26 -7.25 -0.49
N GLY A 115 -9.70 -6.25 0.19
CA GLY A 115 -10.29 -4.92 0.35
C GLY A 115 -11.40 -4.79 1.40
N ARG A 116 -11.67 -5.84 2.20
CA ARG A 116 -12.64 -5.80 3.30
C ARG A 116 -11.92 -5.72 4.65
N LEU A 117 -12.37 -4.83 5.52
CA LEU A 117 -11.85 -4.73 6.88
C LEU A 117 -12.08 -6.04 7.66
N VAL A 118 -11.00 -6.62 8.18
CA VAL A 118 -11.03 -7.83 9.02
C VAL A 118 -10.45 -7.61 10.41
N HIS A 119 -9.58 -6.61 10.58
CA HIS A 119 -9.09 -6.19 11.89
C HIS A 119 -8.75 -4.70 11.87
N LYS A 120 -8.85 -4.05 13.03
CA LYS A 120 -8.51 -2.65 13.23
C LYS A 120 -7.80 -2.53 14.56
N THR A 121 -6.62 -1.92 14.54
CA THR A 121 -5.87 -1.67 15.77
C THR A 121 -6.50 -0.56 16.60
N ARG A 122 -6.04 -0.43 17.84
CA ARG A 122 -6.31 0.79 18.62
C ARG A 122 -5.80 2.04 17.89
N SER A 123 -6.33 3.19 18.27
CA SER A 123 -5.87 4.47 17.72
C SER A 123 -4.82 5.15 18.59
N VAL A 124 -3.89 5.87 17.97
CA VAL A 124 -2.89 6.71 18.64
C VAL A 124 -3.02 8.14 18.15
N ARG A 125 -2.84 9.10 19.06
CA ARG A 125 -2.74 10.52 18.70
C ARG A 125 -1.28 10.87 18.45
N THR A 126 -0.97 11.41 17.27
CA THR A 126 0.38 11.91 16.97
C THR A 126 0.36 13.01 15.92
N SER A 127 1.51 13.65 15.72
CA SER A 127 1.65 14.76 14.81
C SER A 127 1.88 14.35 13.37
N TYR A 128 1.20 15.03 12.45
CA TYR A 128 1.41 14.82 11.02
C TYR A 128 2.75 15.38 10.55
N HIS A 129 3.21 16.49 11.14
CA HIS A 129 4.37 17.24 10.65
C HIS A 129 5.71 16.73 11.20
N ASP A 130 5.71 16.07 12.36
CA ASP A 130 6.90 15.41 12.89
C ASP A 130 6.95 13.94 12.44
N ARG A 131 7.56 13.70 11.28
CA ARG A 131 7.67 12.35 10.69
C ARG A 131 8.40 11.38 11.61
N GLY A 132 9.46 11.82 12.30
CA GLY A 132 10.26 10.97 13.17
C GLY A 132 9.43 10.46 14.34
N LYS A 133 8.82 11.39 15.07
CA LYS A 133 7.92 11.07 16.19
C LYS A 133 6.71 10.27 15.73
N ARG A 134 6.12 10.60 14.58
CA ARG A 134 4.98 9.86 14.03
C ARG A 134 5.33 8.39 13.80
N MET A 135 6.48 8.10 13.20
CA MET A 135 6.89 6.71 12.97
C MET A 135 7.15 5.94 14.27
N GLU A 136 7.66 6.61 15.31
CA GLU A 136 7.82 6.03 16.65
C GLU A 136 6.45 5.72 17.29
N ASP A 137 5.52 6.67 17.22
CA ASP A 137 4.16 6.53 17.77
C ASP A 137 3.33 5.46 17.03
N LEU A 138 3.55 5.29 15.72
CA LEU A 138 2.85 4.29 14.88
C LEU A 138 3.46 2.88 15.00
N ARG A 139 4.73 2.74 15.40
CA ARG A 139 5.41 1.43 15.47
C ARG A 139 4.66 0.39 16.31
N PRO A 140 4.10 0.72 17.50
CA PRO A 140 3.27 -0.21 18.26
C PRO A 140 1.99 -0.65 17.53
N LEU A 141 1.41 0.21 16.69
CA LEU A 141 0.20 -0.14 15.92
C LEU A 141 0.54 -1.11 14.78
N TYR A 142 1.68 -0.92 14.12
CA TYR A 142 2.17 -1.90 13.15
C TYR A 142 2.43 -3.25 13.83
N ALA A 143 3.15 -3.27 14.96
CA ALA A 143 3.41 -4.52 15.69
C ALA A 143 2.12 -5.24 16.13
N GLU A 144 1.09 -4.50 16.56
CA GLU A 144 -0.22 -5.06 16.90
C GLU A 144 -0.90 -5.70 15.67
N ALA A 145 -0.94 -4.99 14.54
CA ALA A 145 -1.55 -5.49 13.32
C ALA A 145 -0.79 -6.69 12.73
N GLU A 146 0.54 -6.65 12.75
CA GLU A 146 1.42 -7.73 12.30
C GLU A 146 1.25 -8.98 13.18
N GLY A 147 1.20 -8.82 14.50
CA GLY A 147 0.94 -9.94 15.41
C GLY A 147 -0.43 -10.60 15.17
N TRP A 148 -1.46 -9.80 14.89
CA TRP A 148 -2.77 -10.34 14.49
C TRP A 148 -2.69 -11.10 13.16
N MET A 149 -1.93 -10.59 12.18
CA MET A 149 -1.71 -11.26 10.90
C MET A 149 -0.91 -12.55 11.06
N ASP A 150 0.09 -12.61 11.93
CA ASP A 150 0.85 -13.84 12.21
C ASP A 150 -0.06 -14.95 12.75
N GLU A 151 -1.04 -14.60 13.59
CA GLU A 151 -2.01 -15.55 14.16
C GLU A 151 -3.05 -16.02 13.12
N HIS A 152 -3.54 -15.14 12.25
CA HIS A 152 -4.69 -15.41 11.39
C HIS A 152 -4.32 -15.72 9.93
N TYR A 153 -3.12 -15.34 9.50
CA TYR A 153 -2.62 -15.45 8.13
C TYR A 153 -1.13 -15.78 8.11
N PRO A 154 -0.66 -16.91 8.64
CA PRO A 154 0.78 -17.18 8.88
C PRO A 154 1.70 -17.03 7.65
N ASN A 155 1.15 -17.05 6.44
CA ASN A 155 1.89 -16.84 5.20
C ASN A 155 1.86 -15.38 4.70
N TRP A 156 1.34 -14.41 5.45
CA TRP A 156 1.12 -13.05 4.98
C TRP A 156 2.40 -12.28 4.61
N HIS A 157 3.54 -12.69 5.18
CA HIS A 157 4.87 -12.23 4.80
C HIS A 157 5.25 -12.63 3.36
N ASN A 158 4.65 -13.71 2.83
CA ASN A 158 4.73 -14.04 1.42
C ASN A 158 3.70 -13.19 0.67
N VAL A 159 4.20 -12.19 -0.07
CA VAL A 159 3.41 -11.23 -0.84
C VAL A 159 2.34 -11.91 -1.74
N PHE A 160 2.58 -13.15 -2.17
CA PHE A 160 1.65 -13.89 -3.04
C PHE A 160 0.69 -14.82 -2.28
N ALA A 161 0.96 -15.17 -1.02
CA ALA A 161 0.08 -16.10 -0.29
C ALA A 161 -1.36 -15.55 -0.18
N TYR A 162 -1.48 -14.23 -0.15
CA TYR A 162 -2.77 -13.55 -0.15
C TYR A 162 -3.42 -13.47 -1.54
N TRP A 163 -2.65 -13.65 -2.62
CA TRP A 163 -3.16 -13.71 -3.99
C TRP A 163 -3.78 -15.08 -4.28
N ASP A 164 -3.21 -16.13 -3.70
CA ASP A 164 -3.58 -17.53 -3.91
C ASP A 164 -4.82 -17.98 -3.10
N GLU A 165 -5.19 -17.27 -2.03
CA GLU A 165 -6.47 -17.42 -1.30
C GLU A 165 -7.67 -16.77 -2.00
#